data_AF-A0A3S3R4M8-F1
#
_entry.id   AF-A0A3S3R4M8-F1
#
_cell.length_a   1.000
_cell.length_b   1.000
_cell.length_c   1.000
_cell.angle_alpha   90.00
_cell.angle_beta   90.00
_cell.angle_gamma   90.00
#
_symmetry.space_group_name_H-M   'P 1'
#
loop_
_entity.id
_entity.type
_entity.pdbx_description
1 polymer ?
#
loop_
_entity_poly.entity_id
_entity_poly.type
_entity_poly.pdbx_seq_one_letter_code
_entity_poly.pdbx_strand_id
1 'polypeptide(L)'
;MTSPIIGYARTSTVDQDAGLEAQHRDLKAAGCTKVFSEQLSSVATVRPQLEAAMDYVREGDTLVVTKPDRLARSTSDLLGIT
;
A
#
# COMPACT_ATOMS: atom_id res chain seq x y z
N MET A 1 1.31 0.85 24.33
CA MET A 1 1.10 1.88 23.29
C MET A 1 0.92 1.14 21.99
N THR A 2 -0.24 1.23 21.37
CA THR A 2 -0.53 0.47 20.14
C THR A 2 -0.02 1.30 18.98
N SER A 3 1.10 0.89 18.36
CA SER A 3 1.57 1.52 17.14
C SER A 3 0.50 1.38 16.05
N PRO A 4 0.10 2.47 15.37
CA PRO A 4 -0.85 2.37 14.28
C PRO A 4 -0.30 1.52 13.13
N ILE A 5 -1.19 0.70 12.58
CA ILE A 5 -0.90 -0.20 11.47
C ILE A 5 -1.47 0.44 10.21
N ILE A 6 -0.60 0.72 9.24
CA ILE A 6 -0.96 1.44 8.03
C ILE A 6 -0.99 0.46 6.87
N GLY A 7 -2.14 0.33 6.23
CA GLY A 7 -2.32 -0.51 5.06
C GLY A 7 -2.00 0.25 3.77
N TYR A 8 -1.36 -0.40 2.82
CA TYR A 8 -1.21 0.11 1.45
C TYR A 8 -1.70 -0.93 0.44
N ALA A 9 -2.61 -0.50 -0.44
CA ALA A 9 -3.21 -1.30 -1.49
C ALA A 9 -2.99 -0.64 -2.86
N ARG A 10 -2.68 -1.45 -3.88
CA ARG A 10 -2.53 -0.97 -5.26
C ARG A 10 -3.27 -1.88 -6.22
N THR A 11 -3.95 -1.28 -7.19
CA THR A 11 -4.51 -2.02 -8.31
C THR A 11 -4.14 -1.37 -9.65
N SER A 12 -4.01 -2.20 -10.68
CA SER A 12 -3.65 -1.77 -12.02
C SER A 12 -4.87 -1.95 -12.91
N THR A 13 -5.35 -0.84 -13.49
CA THR A 13 -6.55 -0.74 -14.34
C THR A 13 -7.89 -0.67 -13.59
N VAL A 14 -8.83 0.12 -14.11
CA VAL A 14 -10.21 0.35 -13.61
C VAL A 14 -11.00 -0.96 -13.43
N ASP A 15 -10.63 -2.00 -14.17
CA ASP A 15 -11.30 -3.30 -14.21
C ASP A 15 -11.10 -4.16 -12.94
N GLN A 16 -10.41 -3.64 -11.93
CA GLN A 16 -10.06 -4.36 -10.70
C GLN A 16 -10.58 -3.66 -9.43
N ASP A 17 -11.68 -2.91 -9.52
CA ASP A 17 -12.33 -2.27 -8.36
C ASP A 17 -12.64 -3.31 -7.26
N ALA A 18 -13.15 -4.49 -7.66
CA ALA A 18 -13.35 -5.63 -6.77
C ALA A 18 -12.05 -6.15 -6.12
N GLY A 19 -10.92 -6.03 -6.81
CA GLY A 19 -9.60 -6.39 -6.29
C GLY A 19 -9.06 -5.37 -5.29
N LEU A 20 -9.39 -4.09 -5.45
CA LEU A 20 -9.04 -3.04 -4.49
C LEU A 20 -9.87 -3.18 -3.21
N GLU A 21 -11.17 -3.42 -3.35
CA GLU A 21 -12.08 -3.69 -2.23
C GLU A 21 -11.68 -4.94 -1.45
N ALA A 22 -11.25 -6.00 -2.15
CA ALA A 22 -10.72 -7.20 -1.49
C ALA A 22 -9.46 -6.89 -0.67
N GLN A 23 -8.54 -6.08 -1.21
CA GLN A 23 -7.34 -5.67 -0.46
C GLN A 23 -7.68 -4.80 0.75
N HIS A 24 -8.63 -3.88 0.62
CA HIS A 24 -9.11 -3.06 1.74
C HIS A 24 -9.67 -3.91 2.87
N ARG A 25 -10.49 -4.92 2.54
CA ARG A 25 -11.02 -5.87 3.54
C ARG A 25 -9.90 -6.64 4.24
N ASP A 26 -8.92 -7.13 3.50
CA ASP A 26 -7.79 -7.90 4.03
C ASP A 26 -6.93 -7.04 4.97
N LEU A 27 -6.59 -5.81 4.55
CA LEU A 27 -5.84 -4.85 5.37
C LEU A 27 -6.61 -4.45 6.63
N LYS A 28 -7.92 -4.24 6.52
CA LYS A 28 -8.77 -3.93 7.67
C LYS A 28 -8.85 -5.13 8.64
N ALA A 29 -8.92 -6.35 8.12
CA ALA A 29 -8.88 -7.57 8.91
C ALA A 29 -7.51 -7.78 9.60
N ALA A 30 -6.43 -7.32 8.97
CA ALA A 30 -5.08 -7.30 9.56
C ALA A 30 -4.91 -6.24 10.67
N GLY A 31 -5.94 -5.44 10.96
CA GLY A 31 -5.90 -4.42 12.00
C GLY A 31 -5.35 -3.06 11.53
N CYS A 32 -5.30 -2.82 10.22
CA CYS A 32 -4.88 -1.51 9.70
C CYS A 32 -5.86 -0.41 10.14
N THR A 33 -5.34 0.60 10.83
CA THR A 33 -6.10 1.80 11.25
C THR A 33 -6.33 2.77 10.11
N LYS A 34 -5.40 2.83 9.15
CA LYS A 34 -5.48 3.68 7.95
C LYS A 34 -5.12 2.84 6.73
N VAL A 35 -5.87 2.94 5.65
CA VAL A 35 -5.56 2.26 4.39
C VAL A 35 -5.41 3.29 3.29
N PHE A 36 -4.25 3.30 2.65
CA PHE A 36 -3.96 4.09 1.46
C PHE A 36 -4.16 3.20 0.23
N SER A 37 -4.86 3.70 -0.77
CA SER A 37 -5.13 2.95 -1.98
C SER A 37 -5.03 3.79 -3.23
N GLU A 38 -4.30 3.29 -4.21
CA GLU A 38 -4.14 3.92 -5.51
C GLU A 38 -4.44 2.94 -6.64
N GLN A 39 -5.06 3.48 -7.69
CA GLN A 39 -5.26 2.77 -8.94
C GLN A 39 -4.25 3.28 -9.96
N LEU A 40 -3.11 2.61 -10.02
CA LEU A 40 -2.02 2.96 -10.91
C LEU A 40 -1.54 1.72 -11.66
N SER A 41 -1.29 1.89 -12.95
CA SER A 41 -0.72 0.84 -13.78
C SER A 41 0.64 0.44 -13.20
N SER A 42 1.02 -0.84 -13.29
CA SER A 42 2.30 -1.33 -12.75
C SER A 42 3.54 -0.62 -13.33
N VAL A 43 3.37 0.11 -14.44
CA VAL A 43 4.40 0.93 -15.09
C VAL A 43 4.47 2.37 -14.57
N ALA A 44 3.51 2.81 -13.75
CA ALA A 44 3.49 4.16 -13.22
C ALA A 44 4.61 4.34 -12.20
N THR A 45 5.49 5.31 -12.49
CA THR A 45 6.64 5.67 -11.63
C THR A 45 6.23 6.59 -10.48
N VAL A 46 5.13 7.34 -10.65
CA VAL A 46 4.61 8.28 -9.65
C VAL A 46 3.55 7.56 -8.82
N ARG A 47 3.70 7.56 -7.50
CA ARG A 47 2.84 6.82 -6.55
C ARG A 47 2.43 7.74 -5.38
N PRO A 48 1.49 8.66 -5.63
CA PRO A 48 1.17 9.72 -4.67
C PRO A 48 0.56 9.19 -3.37
N GLN A 49 -0.13 8.02 -3.39
CA GLN A 49 -0.67 7.43 -2.17
C GLN A 49 0.38 6.67 -1.39
N LEU A 50 1.37 6.07 -2.06
CA LEU A 50 2.54 5.50 -1.39
C LEU A 50 3.35 6.60 -0.69
N GLU A 51 3.61 7.72 -1.37
CA GLU A 51 4.30 8.88 -0.79
C GLU A 51 3.52 9.44 0.41
N ALA A 52 2.21 9.59 0.30
CA ALA A 52 1.36 9.99 1.43
C ALA A 52 1.35 8.98 2.58
N ALA A 53 1.42 7.67 2.27
CA ALA A 53 1.54 6.65 3.30
C ALA A 53 2.90 6.72 4.02
N MET A 54 3.99 6.96 3.29
CA MET A 54 5.33 7.16 3.86
C MET A 54 5.41 8.44 4.71
N ASP A 55 4.79 9.53 4.29
CA ASP A 55 4.68 10.76 5.09
C ASP A 55 3.83 10.56 6.36
N TYR A 56 2.80 9.71 6.28
CA TYR A 56 1.93 9.41 7.40
C TYR A 56 2.57 8.48 8.43
N VAL A 57 3.34 7.48 7.96
CA VAL A 57 4.04 6.50 8.80
C VAL A 57 5.12 7.22 9.60
N ARG A 58 5.09 7.05 10.92
CA ARG A 58 6.09 7.58 11.84
C ARG A 58 6.97 6.47 12.38
N GLU A 59 8.04 6.86 13.05
CA GLU A 59 8.91 5.92 13.74
C GLU A 59 8.11 5.10 14.76
N GLY A 60 8.14 3.77 14.61
CA GLY A 60 7.38 2.83 15.44
C GLY A 60 6.07 2.32 14.83
N ASP A 61 5.61 2.91 13.71
CA ASP A 61 4.44 2.44 12.97
C ASP A 61 4.78 1.26 12.06
N THR A 62 3.77 0.48 11.66
CA THR A 62 3.95 -0.67 10.76
C THR A 62 3.17 -0.48 9.47
N LEU A 63 3.87 -0.48 8.33
CA LEU A 63 3.23 -0.54 7.01
C LEU A 63 2.95 -2.00 6.63
N VAL A 64 1.68 -2.31 6.35
CA VAL A 64 1.21 -3.62 5.89
C VAL A 64 0.77 -3.51 4.44
N VAL A 65 1.20 -4.48 3.64
CA VAL A 65 0.79 -4.63 2.25
C VAL A 65 0.23 -6.02 2.02
N THR A 66 -0.78 -6.15 1.18
CA THR A 66 -1.40 -7.46 0.90
C THR A 66 -0.48 -8.40 0.16
N LYS A 67 0.31 -7.85 -0.78
CA LYS A 67 1.31 -8.60 -1.56
C LYS A 67 2.54 -7.72 -1.85
N PRO A 68 3.76 -8.27 -1.75
CA PRO A 68 4.97 -7.52 -2.07
C PRO A 68 5.04 -7.10 -3.55
N ASP A 69 4.48 -7.89 -4.47
CA ASP A 69 4.33 -7.53 -5.91
C ASP A 69 3.51 -6.24 -6.11
N ARG A 70 2.59 -5.95 -5.17
CA ARG A 70 1.76 -4.74 -5.21
C ARG A 70 2.47 -3.53 -4.62
N LEU A 71 3.53 -3.74 -3.84
CA LEU A 71 4.40 -2.68 -3.35
C LEU A 71 5.54 -2.39 -4.32
N ALA A 72 6.17 -3.40 -4.91
CA ALA A 72 7.32 -3.21 -5.79
C ALA A 72 7.38 -4.28 -6.88
N ARG A 73 7.77 -3.87 -8.09
CA ARG A 73 7.92 -4.79 -9.24
C ARG A 73 9.21 -5.60 -9.20
N SER A 74 10.16 -5.22 -8.35
CA SER A 74 11.49 -5.84 -8.21
C SER A 74 12.09 -5.48 -6.86
N THR A 75 13.06 -6.25 -6.38
CA THR A 75 13.82 -5.91 -5.17
C THR A 75 14.52 -4.57 -5.27
N SER A 76 15.02 -4.19 -6.45
CA SER A 76 15.59 -2.85 -6.69
C SER A 76 14.55 -1.74 -6.57
N ASP A 77 13.31 -1.98 -7.00
CA ASP A 77 12.20 -1.04 -6.86
C ASP A 77 11.79 -0.91 -5.38
N LEU A 78 11.82 -2.02 -4.63
CA LEU A 78 11.58 -2.05 -3.19
C LEU A 78 12.65 -1.29 -2.41
N LEU A 79 13.93 -1.48 -2.76
CA LEU A 79 15.06 -0.81 -2.12
C LEU A 79 15.13 0.69 -2.47
N GLY A 80 14.53 1.09 -3.58
CA GLY A 80 14.42 2.50 -3.99
C GLY A 80 13.32 3.27 -3.25
N ILE A 81 12.47 2.60 -2.47
CA ILE A 81 11.49 3.24 -1.58
C ILE A 81 12.28 3.65 -0.32
N THR A 82 12.69 4.91 -0.24
CA THR A 82 13.43 5.51 0.88
C THR A 82 12.84 6.86 1.22
#